data_AF-A0AAP9XY45-F1
#
_entry.id   AF-A0AAP9XY45-F1
#
_cell.length_a   1.000
_cell.length_b   1.000
_cell.length_c   1.000
_cell.angle_alpha   90.00
_cell.angle_beta   90.00
_cell.angle_gamma   90.00
#
_symmetry.space_group_name_H-M   'P 1'
#
loop_
_entity.id
_entity.type
_entity.pdbx_description
1 polymer ?
#
loop_
_entity_poly.entity_id
_entity_poly.type
_entity_poly.pdbx_seq_one_letter_code
_entity_poly.pdbx_strand_id
1 'polypeptide(L)' 'MYLLSRLFLFLTKSSEQIAKERADAYLADATDLYDLEFRIRKLDHDAAHRTPSWMAAR' A
#
# COMPACT_ATOMS: atom_id res chain seq x y z
N MET A 1 31.40 -6.62 4.00
CA MET A 1 30.33 -5.64 3.70
C MET A 1 28.98 -6.35 3.57
N TYR A 2 28.38 -6.78 4.69
CA TYR A 2 27.05 -7.43 4.69
C TYR A 2 26.14 -6.94 5.83
N LEU A 3 26.72 -6.28 6.83
CA LEU A 3 25.98 -5.74 7.98
C LEU A 3 25.05 -4.59 7.56
N LEU A 4 25.53 -3.69 6.67
CA LEU A 4 24.74 -2.57 6.14
C LEU A 4 23.55 -3.03 5.30
N SER A 5 23.72 -4.04 4.44
CA SER A 5 22.59 -4.62 3.66
C SER A 5 21.52 -5.22 4.56
N ARG A 6 21.92 -5.86 5.65
CA ARG A 6 20.99 -6.52 6.57
C ARG A 6 20.29 -5.51 7.48
N LEU A 7 20.98 -4.43 7.86
CA LEU A 7 20.36 -3.28 8.51
C LEU A 7 19.35 -2.63 7.57
N PHE A 8 19.66 -2.46 6.28
CA PHE A 8 18.74 -1.89 5.30
C PHE A 8 17.46 -2.74 5.16
N LEU A 9 17.60 -4.06 5.04
CA LEU A 9 16.46 -5.01 5.01
C LEU A 9 15.57 -4.95 6.26
N PHE A 10 16.13 -4.60 7.42
CA PHE A 10 15.40 -4.53 8.68
C PHE A 10 14.83 -3.13 8.96
N LEU A 11 15.53 -2.07 8.51
CA LEU A 11 15.12 -0.67 8.65
C LEU A 11 14.04 -0.30 7.64
N THR A 12 14.02 -0.96 6.48
CA THR A 12 12.83 -1.04 5.67
C THR A 12 11.83 -1.96 6.39
N LYS A 13 11.04 -1.41 7.33
CA LYS A 13 9.62 -1.80 7.30
C LYS A 13 9.26 -1.70 5.82
N SER A 14 8.89 -2.82 5.19
CA SER A 14 8.62 -2.83 3.76
C SER A 14 7.69 -1.65 3.50
N SER A 15 8.05 -0.75 2.59
CA SER A 15 7.26 0.46 2.32
C SER A 15 5.80 0.10 2.02
N GLU A 16 5.59 -1.11 1.50
CA GLU A 16 4.29 -1.77 1.33
C GLU A 16 3.55 -2.04 2.64
N GLN A 17 4.26 -2.45 3.69
CA GLN A 17 3.70 -2.73 5.01
C GLN A 17 3.20 -1.45 5.69
N ILE A 18 3.94 -0.34 5.56
CA ILE A 18 3.48 0.98 6.02
C ILE A 18 2.29 1.47 5.19
N ALA A 19 2.33 1.27 3.86
CA ALA A 19 1.22 1.63 2.99
C ALA A 19 -0.05 0.83 3.34
N LYS A 20 0.11 -0.46 3.67
CA LYS A 20 -0.96 -1.34 4.11
C LYS A 20 -1.53 -0.90 5.46
N GLU A 21 -0.68 -0.64 6.46
CA GLU A 21 -1.11 -0.14 7.78
C GLU A 21 -1.95 1.16 7.64
N ARG A 22 -1.59 2.05 6.71
CA ARG A 22 -2.36 3.27 6.42
C ARG A 22 -3.68 2.98 5.72
N ALA A 23 -3.70 2.05 4.77
CA ALA A 23 -4.93 1.62 4.11
C ALA A 23 -5.90 0.97 5.11
N ASP A 24 -5.40 0.09 5.97
CA ASP A 24 -6.18 -0.59 7.00
C ASP A 24 -6.78 0.43 7.98
N ALA A 25 -6.00 1.44 8.41
CA ALA A 25 -6.52 2.53 9.24
C ALA A 25 -7.58 3.39 8.53
N TYR A 26 -7.40 3.67 7.23
CA TYR A 26 -8.35 4.42 6.42
C TYR A 26 -9.68 3.67 6.23
N LEU A 27 -9.63 2.35 6.10
CA LEU A 27 -10.80 1.48 6.00
C LEU A 27 -11.48 1.27 7.37
N ALA A 28 -10.71 1.18 8.46
CA ALA A 28 -11.24 1.03 9.81
C ALA A 28 -12.03 2.26 10.30
N ASP A 29 -11.76 3.42 9.72
CA ASP A 29 -12.47 4.68 9.99
C ASP A 29 -13.79 4.81 9.19
N ALA A 30 -14.19 3.79 8.41
CA ALA A 30 -15.47 3.80 7.72
C ALA A 30 -16.64 3.57 8.69
N THR A 31 -17.59 4.52 8.71
CA THR A 31 -18.76 4.48 9.61
C THR A 31 -19.95 3.74 9.00
N ASP A 32 -19.99 3.62 7.67
CA ASP A 32 -21.09 3.01 6.91
C ASP A 32 -20.53 2.04 5.85
N LEU A 33 -21.35 1.05 5.47
CA LEU A 33 -21.00 0.06 4.44
C LEU A 33 -20.70 0.74 3.09
N TYR A 34 -21.49 1.74 2.73
CA TYR A 34 -21.30 2.45 1.45
C TYR A 34 -20.02 3.29 1.44
N ASP A 35 -19.67 3.90 2.58
CA ASP A 35 -18.41 4.64 2.73
C ASP A 35 -17.23 3.66 2.66
N LEU A 36 -17.33 2.50 3.31
CA LEU A 36 -16.32 1.45 3.21
C LEU A 36 -16.12 0.98 1.75
N GLU A 37 -17.20 0.68 1.03
CA GLU A 37 -17.12 0.26 -0.38
C GLU A 37 -16.48 1.32 -1.27
N PHE A 38 -16.82 2.59 -1.03
CA PHE A 38 -16.24 3.70 -1.78
C PHE A 38 -14.75 3.84 -1.50
N ARG A 39 -14.35 3.77 -0.22
CA ARG A 39 -12.95 3.84 0.20
C ARG A 39 -12.14 2.67 -0.36
N ILE A 40 -12.68 1.45 -0.38
CA ILE A 40 -12.03 0.28 -1.00
C ILE A 40 -11.84 0.50 -2.50
N ARG A 41 -12.89 0.92 -3.22
CA ARG A 41 -12.81 1.17 -4.67
C ARG A 41 -11.77 2.24 -5.02
N LYS A 42 -11.71 3.31 -4.21
CA LYS A 42 -10.71 4.35 -4.38
C LYS A 42 -9.29 3.81 -4.17
N LEU A 43 -9.09 3.00 -3.14
CA LEU A 43 -7.77 2.42 -2.83
C LEU A 43 -7.29 1.46 -3.92
N ASP A 44 -8.21 0.67 -4.48
CA ASP A 44 -7.95 -0.22 -5.62
C ASP A 44 -7.59 0.57 -6.90
N HIS A 45 -8.32 1.65 -7.18
CA HIS A 45 -8.02 2.56 -8.28
C HIS A 45 -6.62 3.19 -8.14
N ASP A 46 -6.30 3.72 -6.96
CA ASP A 46 -5.00 4.33 -6.69
C ASP A 46 -3.85 3.30 -6.77
N ALA A 47 -4.10 2.05 -6.35
CA ALA A 47 -3.13 0.96 -6.49
C ALA A 47 -2.88 0.58 -7.96
N ALA A 48 -3.92 0.55 -8.78
CA ALA A 48 -3.80 0.30 -10.21
C ALA A 48 -3.00 1.40 -10.93
N HIS A 49 -3.20 2.67 -10.58
CA HIS A 49 -2.43 3.79 -11.14
C HIS A 49 -1.00 3.90 -10.64
N ARG A 50 -0.71 3.31 -9.47
CA ARG A 50 0.65 3.25 -8.92
C ARG A 50 1.59 2.40 -9.76
N THR A 51 1.03 1.48 -10.54
CA THR A 51 1.78 0.67 -11.50
C THR A 51 1.74 1.39 -12.85
N PRO A 52 2.86 1.95 -13.34
CA PRO A 52 2.87 2.62 -14.62
C PRO A 52 2.45 1.65 -15.74
N SER A 53 1.65 2.11 -16.69
CA SER A 53 1.16 1.29 -17.81
C SER A 53 2.28 0.64 -18.64
N TRP A 54 3.49 1.21 -18.61
CA TRP A 54 4.69 0.66 -19.25
C TRP A 54 5.33 -0.52 -18.49
N MET A 55 5.05 -0.69 -17.19
CA MET A 55 5.50 -1.86 -16.41
C MET A 55 4.56 -3.07 -16.55
N ALA A 56 3.33 -2.87 -17.04
CA ALA A 56 2.36 -3.94 -17.28
C ALA A 56 2.53 -4.62 -18.66
N ALA A 57 3.47 -4.15 -19.49
CA ALA A 57 3.61 -4.57 -20.89
C ALA A 57 4.68 -5.67 -21.13
N ARG A 58 4.93 -6.56 -20.16
CA ARG A 58 5.84 -7.71 -20.32
C ARG A 58 5.16 -9.00 -19.90
#